data_AF-A0A633GYM0-F1
#
_entry.id   AF-A0A633GYM0-F1
#
_cell.length_a   1.000
_cell.length_b   1.000
_cell.length_c   1.000
_cell.angle_alpha   90.00
_cell.angle_beta   90.00
_cell.angle_gamma   90.00
#
_symmetry.space_group_name_H-M   'P 1'
#
loop_
_entity.id
_entity.type
_entity.pdbx_description
1 polymer ?
#
loop_
_entity_poly.entity_id
_entity_poly.type
_entity_poly.pdbx_seq_one_letter_code
_entity_poly.pdbx_strand_id
1 'polypeptide(L)'
;MSYARHLPVLMYHHVSDKPGQITLSPCTFRAQMKWLAESGWKTVTAAEVEAFYHGARLPRKSVMLTFDGGWLDNWLQVFPVLQEFNLHAHLFLVTSLISDGPVRIPAGEPVYSHDECQKLVKQGRADEVMLRWSEVREMHHSGLVEFHSHTHTHRRWDQKPVSRNPSDLLRVDILLSRKR
;
A
#
# COMPACT_ATOMS: atom_id res chain seq x y z
N MET A 1 1.88 -30.91 -10.47
CA MET A 1 1.55 -29.47 -10.27
C MET A 1 2.58 -28.62 -10.99
N SER A 2 2.16 -27.52 -11.63
CA SER A 2 3.07 -26.56 -12.26
C SER A 2 3.38 -25.44 -11.27
N TYR A 3 4.64 -24.98 -11.24
CA TYR A 3 5.13 -23.95 -10.32
C TYR A 3 5.40 -22.64 -11.06
N ALA A 4 5.36 -21.53 -10.34
CA ALA A 4 5.72 -20.22 -10.89
C ALA A 4 7.22 -20.18 -11.23
N ARG A 5 7.55 -19.58 -12.38
CA ARG A 5 8.92 -19.20 -12.74
C ARG A 5 9.21 -17.72 -12.47
N HIS A 6 8.14 -16.92 -12.42
CA HIS A 6 8.17 -15.49 -12.17
C HIS A 6 6.97 -15.15 -11.30
N LEU A 7 7.10 -14.11 -10.49
CA LEU A 7 6.03 -13.57 -9.68
C LEU A 7 5.60 -12.21 -10.25
N PRO A 8 4.39 -12.09 -10.83
CA PRO A 8 3.82 -10.80 -11.18
C PRO A 8 3.57 -9.97 -9.91
N VAL A 9 3.91 -8.69 -9.96
CA VAL A 9 3.66 -7.70 -8.91
C VAL A 9 2.72 -6.64 -9.48
N LEU A 10 1.53 -6.51 -8.90
CA LEU A 10 0.54 -5.50 -9.28
C LEU A 10 0.64 -4.33 -8.30
N MET A 11 0.98 -3.15 -8.81
CA MET A 11 1.19 -1.95 -8.01
C MET A 11 0.04 -0.97 -8.18
N TYR A 12 -0.54 -0.55 -7.06
CA TYR A 12 -1.63 0.42 -6.97
C TYR A 12 -1.20 1.61 -6.10
N HIS A 13 -1.93 2.72 -6.18
CA HIS A 13 -1.78 3.85 -5.26
C HIS A 13 -3.15 4.19 -4.67
N HIS A 14 -4.06 4.68 -5.52
CA HIS A 14 -5.41 5.08 -5.13
C HIS A 14 -6.47 4.13 -5.69
N VAL A 15 -7.49 3.84 -4.88
CA VAL A 15 -8.74 3.21 -5.32
C VAL A 15 -9.88 4.16 -4.96
N SER A 16 -10.36 4.93 -5.94
CA SER A 16 -11.22 6.09 -5.69
C SER A 16 -12.08 6.42 -6.92
N ASP A 17 -13.29 6.94 -6.68
CA ASP A 17 -14.19 7.42 -7.74
C ASP A 17 -13.72 8.73 -8.39
N LYS A 18 -12.67 9.37 -7.85
CA LYS A 18 -12.03 10.55 -8.46
C LYS A 18 -10.93 10.10 -9.41
N PRO A 19 -11.11 10.23 -10.74
CA PRO A 19 -10.12 9.77 -11.69
C PRO A 19 -8.79 10.52 -11.56
N GLY A 20 -7.70 9.85 -11.91
CA GLY A 20 -6.34 10.38 -11.86
C GLY A 20 -5.35 9.44 -12.52
N GLN A 21 -4.12 9.90 -12.76
CA GLN A 21 -3.10 9.12 -13.50
C GLN A 21 -2.70 7.81 -12.78
N ILE A 22 -2.82 7.78 -11.46
CA ILE A 22 -2.46 6.63 -10.61
C ILE A 22 -3.66 6.14 -9.77
N THR A 23 -4.88 6.40 -10.27
CA THR A 23 -6.12 6.02 -9.59
C THR A 23 -6.89 4.99 -10.38
N LEU A 24 -7.34 3.93 -9.70
CA LEU A 24 -8.28 2.95 -10.23
C LEU A 24 -9.66 3.15 -9.59
N SER A 25 -10.75 2.93 -10.33
CA SER A 25 -12.09 2.99 -9.74
C SER A 25 -12.32 1.82 -8.77
N PRO A 26 -13.11 1.99 -7.69
CA PRO A 26 -13.48 0.90 -6.78
C PRO A 26 -14.15 -0.28 -7.51
N CYS A 27 -15.03 0.01 -8.48
CA CYS A 27 -15.69 -1.02 -9.28
C CYS A 27 -14.67 -1.86 -10.08
N THR A 28 -13.72 -1.21 -10.76
CA THR A 28 -12.68 -1.92 -11.51
C THR A 28 -11.74 -2.69 -10.59
N PHE A 29 -11.32 -2.10 -9.47
CA PHE A 29 -10.47 -2.77 -8.49
C PHE A 29 -11.14 -4.05 -7.98
N ARG A 30 -12.40 -3.95 -7.53
CA ARG A 30 -13.17 -5.10 -7.05
C ARG A 30 -13.32 -6.17 -8.13
N ALA A 31 -13.58 -5.78 -9.38
CA ALA A 31 -13.68 -6.73 -10.50
C ALA A 31 -12.35 -7.47 -10.76
N GLN A 32 -11.21 -6.79 -10.67
CA GLN A 32 -9.89 -7.42 -10.79
C GLN A 32 -9.64 -8.42 -9.65
N MET A 33 -9.91 -8.02 -8.40
CA MET A 33 -9.72 -8.89 -7.23
C MET A 33 -10.61 -10.12 -7.28
N LYS A 34 -11.89 -9.94 -7.65
CA LYS A 34 -12.82 -11.04 -7.88
C LYS A 34 -12.29 -12.02 -8.92
N TRP A 35 -11.81 -11.51 -10.06
CA TRP A 35 -11.28 -12.36 -11.12
C TRP A 35 -10.05 -13.14 -10.68
N LEU A 36 -9.13 -12.53 -9.91
CA LEU A 36 -7.97 -13.23 -9.34
C LEU A 36 -8.42 -14.41 -8.46
N ALA A 37 -9.33 -14.15 -7.52
CA ALA A 37 -9.84 -15.16 -6.60
C ALA A 37 -10.56 -16.31 -7.33
N GLU A 38 -11.51 -16.00 -8.22
CA GLU A 38 -12.30 -17.00 -8.97
C GLU A 38 -11.45 -17.77 -10.00
N SER A 39 -10.37 -17.16 -10.51
CA SER A 39 -9.45 -17.80 -11.45
C SER A 39 -8.36 -18.63 -10.76
N GLY A 40 -8.40 -18.76 -9.44
CA GLY A 40 -7.46 -19.57 -8.66
C GLY A 40 -6.06 -18.97 -8.56
N TRP A 41 -5.93 -17.64 -8.64
CA TRP A 41 -4.71 -16.95 -8.24
C TRP A 41 -4.61 -16.89 -6.71
N LYS A 42 -3.39 -17.00 -6.22
CA LYS A 42 -3.07 -16.84 -4.81
C LYS A 42 -2.19 -15.61 -4.63
N THR A 43 -2.60 -14.75 -3.72
CA THR A 43 -1.74 -13.68 -3.24
C THR A 43 -0.69 -14.23 -2.30
N VAL A 44 0.52 -13.68 -2.37
CA VAL A 44 1.68 -14.19 -1.61
C VAL A 44 2.07 -13.22 -0.50
N THR A 45 2.59 -13.75 0.59
CA THR A 45 3.17 -13.00 1.73
C THR A 45 4.63 -12.66 1.50
N ALA A 46 5.20 -11.75 2.30
CA ALA A 46 6.60 -11.33 2.15
C ALA A 46 7.56 -12.50 2.43
N ALA A 47 7.23 -13.35 3.41
CA ALA A 47 7.99 -14.56 3.72
C ALA A 47 7.96 -15.58 2.56
N GLU A 48 6.83 -15.73 1.88
CA GLU A 48 6.74 -16.59 0.69
C GLU A 48 7.54 -16.03 -0.49
N VAL A 49 7.54 -14.71 -0.68
CA VAL A 49 8.38 -14.04 -1.69
C VAL A 49 9.86 -14.26 -1.38
N GLU A 50 10.30 -14.03 -0.14
CA GLU A 50 11.67 -14.28 0.30
C GLU A 50 12.08 -15.73 0.05
N ALA A 51 11.26 -16.69 0.50
CA ALA A 51 11.52 -18.11 0.29
C ALA A 51 11.62 -18.48 -1.20
N PHE A 52 10.78 -17.87 -2.05
CA PHE A 52 10.83 -18.07 -3.50
C PHE A 52 12.17 -17.61 -4.10
N TYR A 53 12.70 -16.46 -3.66
CA TYR A 53 14.04 -16.01 -4.06
C TYR A 53 15.17 -16.93 -3.56
N HIS A 54 14.94 -17.66 -2.47
CA HIS A 54 15.86 -18.70 -1.97
C HIS A 54 15.63 -20.09 -2.58
N GLY A 55 14.78 -20.22 -3.60
CA GLY A 55 14.57 -21.45 -4.36
C GLY A 55 13.38 -22.30 -3.92
N ALA A 56 12.57 -21.84 -2.96
CA ALA A 56 11.27 -22.43 -2.69
C ALA A 56 10.34 -22.26 -3.90
N ARG A 57 9.27 -23.06 -3.96
CA ARG A 57 8.34 -23.06 -5.09
C ARG A 57 7.04 -22.37 -4.70
N LEU A 58 6.57 -21.48 -5.57
CA LEU A 58 5.22 -20.94 -5.52
C LEU A 58 4.28 -21.68 -6.49
N PRO A 59 2.97 -21.75 -6.19
CA PRO A 59 1.96 -22.14 -7.18
C PRO A 59 2.11 -21.34 -8.48
N ARG A 60 1.83 -21.94 -9.64
CA ARG A 60 1.94 -21.24 -10.94
C ARG A 60 1.15 -19.92 -11.00
N LYS A 61 -0.02 -19.88 -10.36
CA LYS A 61 -0.89 -18.71 -10.28
C LYS A 61 -0.66 -17.99 -8.95
N SER A 62 0.53 -17.42 -8.76
CA SER A 62 0.86 -16.57 -7.62
C SER A 62 1.04 -15.14 -8.07
N VAL A 63 0.58 -14.18 -7.28
CA VAL A 63 0.64 -12.74 -7.57
C VAL A 63 0.91 -11.96 -6.29
N MET A 64 1.66 -10.87 -6.36
CA MET A 64 1.83 -9.94 -5.25
C MET A 64 1.02 -8.68 -5.51
N LEU A 65 0.25 -8.22 -4.52
CA LEU A 65 -0.50 -6.96 -4.58
C LEU A 65 0.20 -5.92 -3.72
N THR A 66 0.57 -4.78 -4.28
CA THR A 66 1.23 -3.68 -3.56
C THR A 66 0.48 -2.37 -3.68
N PHE A 67 0.50 -1.58 -2.61
CA PHE A 67 -0.09 -0.25 -2.54
C PHE A 67 0.92 0.73 -1.97
N ASP A 68 1.14 1.83 -2.67
CA ASP A 68 2.15 2.82 -2.29
C ASP A 68 1.51 4.10 -1.74
N GLY A 69 2.05 4.58 -0.61
CA GLY A 69 1.70 5.86 0.00
C GLY A 69 1.07 5.74 1.38
N GLY A 70 0.16 4.79 1.57
CA GLY A 70 -0.63 4.67 2.80
C GLY A 70 -1.80 5.66 2.86
N TRP A 71 -2.52 5.79 1.75
CA TRP A 71 -3.68 6.67 1.61
C TRP A 71 -4.90 6.09 2.33
N LEU A 72 -5.79 6.96 2.81
CA LEU A 72 -7.00 6.57 3.55
C LEU A 72 -7.94 5.68 2.73
N ASP A 73 -7.94 5.82 1.40
CA ASP A 73 -8.72 4.95 0.53
C ASP A 73 -8.27 3.48 0.57
N ASN A 74 -7.05 3.18 1.03
CA ASN A 74 -6.60 1.81 1.24
C ASN A 74 -7.37 1.14 2.40
N TRP A 75 -7.79 1.93 3.40
CA TRP A 75 -8.68 1.46 4.45
C TRP A 75 -10.14 1.41 3.98
N LEU A 76 -10.61 2.47 3.32
CA LEU A 76 -12.04 2.61 3.00
C LEU A 76 -12.51 1.75 1.82
N GLN A 77 -11.65 1.53 0.81
CA GLN A 77 -12.02 0.91 -0.47
C GLN A 77 -11.28 -0.40 -0.72
N VAL A 78 -10.00 -0.48 -0.35
CA VAL A 78 -9.18 -1.67 -0.63
C VAL A 78 -9.42 -2.76 0.40
N PHE A 79 -9.29 -2.46 1.69
CA PHE A 79 -9.34 -3.46 2.75
C PHE A 79 -10.64 -4.29 2.77
N PRO A 80 -11.85 -3.72 2.61
CA PRO A 80 -13.08 -4.52 2.54
C PRO A 80 -13.09 -5.53 1.38
N VAL A 81 -12.50 -5.17 0.24
CA VAL A 81 -12.39 -6.07 -0.93
C VAL A 81 -11.37 -7.18 -0.68
N LEU A 82 -10.26 -6.88 -0.01
CA LEU A 82 -9.28 -7.90 0.41
C LEU A 82 -9.92 -8.91 1.37
N GLN A 83 -10.74 -8.45 2.32
CA GLN A 83 -11.52 -9.30 3.21
C GLN A 83 -12.53 -10.15 2.45
N GLU A 84 -13.29 -9.54 1.53
CA GLU A 84 -14.32 -10.23 0.74
C GLU A 84 -13.75 -11.43 -0.04
N PHE A 85 -12.57 -11.26 -0.63
CA PHE A 85 -11.95 -12.30 -1.47
C PHE A 85 -10.81 -13.07 -0.77
N ASN A 86 -10.57 -12.80 0.51
CA ASN A 86 -9.48 -13.38 1.30
C ASN A 86 -8.12 -13.28 0.59
N LEU A 87 -7.77 -12.06 0.17
CA LEU A 87 -6.54 -11.76 -0.56
C LEU A 87 -5.55 -11.03 0.33
N HIS A 88 -4.31 -11.49 0.34
CA HIS A 88 -3.16 -10.81 0.94
C HIS A 88 -2.69 -9.61 0.11
N ALA A 89 -2.24 -8.53 0.78
CA ALA A 89 -1.64 -7.35 0.17
C ALA A 89 -0.48 -6.75 0.98
N HIS A 90 0.32 -5.93 0.32
CA HIS A 90 1.45 -5.21 0.91
C HIS A 90 1.24 -3.69 0.78
N LEU A 91 1.29 -2.97 1.89
CA LEU A 91 1.17 -1.51 1.89
C LEU A 91 2.52 -0.88 2.26
N PHE A 92 3.06 -0.05 1.37
CA PHE A 92 4.27 0.73 1.61
C PHE A 92 3.89 2.11 2.15
N LEU A 93 4.18 2.35 3.43
CA LEU A 93 3.75 3.55 4.16
C LEU A 93 4.80 4.66 4.12
N VAL A 94 4.36 5.89 3.88
CA VAL A 94 5.14 7.10 4.19
C VAL A 94 4.94 7.41 5.67
N THR A 95 5.79 6.84 6.51
CA THR A 95 5.54 6.78 7.97
C THR A 95 5.44 8.14 8.68
N SER A 96 6.00 9.22 8.13
CA SER A 96 5.83 10.57 8.71
C SER A 96 4.43 11.17 8.50
N LEU A 97 3.63 10.58 7.61
CA LEU A 97 2.30 11.04 7.25
C LEU A 97 1.17 10.25 7.93
N ILE A 98 1.51 9.10 8.53
CA ILE A 98 0.56 8.25 9.26
C ILE A 98 0.37 8.82 10.66
N SER A 99 -0.87 9.13 11.00
CA SER A 99 -1.23 9.81 12.24
C SER A 99 -1.78 8.85 13.29
N ASP A 100 -1.76 9.27 14.55
CA ASP A 100 -2.53 8.60 15.60
C ASP A 100 -4.00 9.03 15.56
N GLY A 101 -4.88 8.19 16.09
CA GLY A 101 -6.31 8.46 16.19
C GLY A 101 -7.12 7.17 16.28
N PRO A 102 -8.44 7.26 16.47
CA PRO A 102 -9.32 6.10 16.38
C PRO A 102 -9.48 5.64 14.92
N VAL A 103 -9.87 4.37 14.75
CA VAL A 103 -10.28 3.80 13.47
C VAL A 103 -11.45 4.61 12.90
N ARG A 104 -11.36 5.02 11.64
CA ARG A 104 -12.49 5.68 10.98
C ARG A 104 -13.51 4.66 10.52
N ILE A 105 -14.78 4.98 10.78
CA ILE A 105 -15.91 4.21 10.27
C ILE A 105 -16.22 4.76 8.87
N PRO A 106 -16.23 3.92 7.81
CA PRO A 106 -16.58 4.37 6.48
C PRO A 106 -17.99 4.99 6.45
N ALA A 107 -18.08 6.32 6.34
CA ALA A 107 -19.34 7.05 6.39
C ALA A 107 -19.31 8.28 5.48
N GLY A 108 -19.38 8.07 4.16
CA GLY A 108 -19.49 9.16 3.19
C GLY A 108 -18.31 10.15 3.22
N GLU A 109 -17.13 9.66 3.59
CA GLU A 109 -15.90 10.46 3.66
C GLU A 109 -15.65 11.17 2.32
N PRO A 110 -15.15 12.42 2.34
CA PRO A 110 -14.90 13.15 1.12
C PRO A 110 -13.87 12.42 0.26
N VAL A 111 -14.17 12.31 -1.04
CA VAL A 111 -13.32 11.64 -2.01
C VAL A 111 -12.48 12.67 -2.73
N TYR A 112 -11.16 12.47 -2.69
CA TYR A 112 -10.16 13.37 -3.28
C TYR A 112 -9.41 12.67 -4.43
N SER A 113 -8.98 13.47 -5.40
CA SER A 113 -7.95 13.07 -6.35
C SER A 113 -6.56 13.06 -5.68
N HIS A 114 -5.59 12.40 -6.30
CA HIS A 114 -4.21 12.37 -5.81
C HIS A 114 -3.64 13.78 -5.56
N ASP A 115 -3.86 14.71 -6.49
CA ASP A 115 -3.35 16.09 -6.38
C ASP A 115 -3.99 16.85 -5.22
N GLU A 116 -5.27 16.60 -4.94
CA GLU A 116 -5.96 17.17 -3.78
C GLU A 116 -5.43 16.59 -2.47
N CYS A 117 -5.23 15.27 -2.40
CA CYS A 117 -4.59 14.63 -1.25
C CYS A 117 -3.20 15.23 -0.99
N GLN A 118 -2.37 15.38 -2.03
CA GLN A 118 -1.05 16.01 -1.88
C GLN A 118 -1.14 17.46 -1.38
N LYS A 119 -2.13 18.24 -1.82
CA LYS A 119 -2.34 19.62 -1.35
C LYS A 119 -2.72 19.63 0.13
N LEU A 120 -3.61 18.74 0.57
CA LEU A 120 -4.01 18.60 1.97
C LEU A 120 -2.83 18.22 2.86
N VAL A 121 -2.01 17.25 2.44
CA VAL A 121 -0.77 16.89 3.13
C VAL A 121 0.16 18.11 3.29
N LYS A 122 0.38 18.89 2.22
CA LYS A 122 1.21 20.11 2.26
C LYS A 122 0.64 21.20 3.18
N GLN A 123 -0.67 21.21 3.41
CA GLN A 123 -1.36 22.12 4.33
C GLN A 123 -1.35 21.62 5.79
N GLY A 124 -0.64 20.52 6.09
CA GLY A 124 -0.61 19.92 7.43
C GLY A 124 -1.85 19.10 7.77
N ARG A 125 -2.68 18.78 6.78
CA ARG A 125 -3.96 18.06 6.91
C ARG A 125 -3.82 16.60 6.46
N ALA A 126 -2.67 15.99 6.74
CA ALA A 126 -2.36 14.63 6.32
C ALA A 126 -3.34 13.60 6.90
N ASP A 127 -3.76 13.78 8.16
CA ASP A 127 -4.70 12.87 8.82
C ASP A 127 -5.97 12.66 7.98
N GLU A 128 -6.48 13.67 7.28
CA GLU A 128 -7.71 13.58 6.47
C GLU A 128 -7.63 12.64 5.26
N VAL A 129 -6.42 12.36 4.77
CA VAL A 129 -6.23 11.62 3.51
C VAL A 129 -5.25 10.47 3.62
N MET A 130 -4.59 10.32 4.77
CA MET A 130 -3.66 9.23 5.07
C MET A 130 -4.26 8.29 6.09
N LEU A 131 -3.77 7.05 6.11
CA LEU A 131 -4.12 6.09 7.15
C LEU A 131 -3.73 6.60 8.54
N ARG A 132 -4.43 6.08 9.54
CA ARG A 132 -4.03 6.13 10.95
C ARG A 132 -3.37 4.83 11.38
N TRP A 133 -2.52 4.90 12.41
CA TRP A 133 -1.89 3.71 12.97
C TRP A 133 -2.89 2.70 13.54
N SER A 134 -4.08 3.14 13.99
CA SER A 134 -5.15 2.24 14.42
C SER A 134 -5.68 1.37 13.27
N GLU A 135 -5.89 1.96 12.10
CA GLU A 135 -6.36 1.27 10.87
C GLU A 135 -5.27 0.33 10.34
N VAL A 136 -4.01 0.78 10.37
CA VAL A 136 -2.84 -0.05 10.06
C VAL A 136 -2.79 -1.29 10.97
N ARG A 137 -2.95 -1.12 12.28
CA ARG A 137 -2.96 -2.24 13.23
C ARG A 137 -4.11 -3.20 12.99
N GLU A 138 -5.30 -2.69 12.69
CA GLU A 138 -6.47 -3.54 12.41
C GLU A 138 -6.28 -4.37 11.14
N MET A 139 -5.84 -3.74 10.05
CA MET A 139 -5.48 -4.43 8.82
C MET A 139 -4.38 -5.46 9.04
N HIS A 140 -3.37 -5.14 9.85
CA HIS A 140 -2.29 -6.07 10.17
C HIS A 140 -2.80 -7.28 10.97
N HIS A 141 -3.59 -7.05 12.03
CA HIS A 141 -4.14 -8.13 12.86
C HIS A 141 -5.11 -9.05 12.11
N SER A 142 -5.69 -8.60 10.99
CA SER A 142 -6.52 -9.46 10.13
C SER A 142 -5.70 -10.58 9.45
N GLY A 143 -4.37 -10.43 9.36
CA GLY A 143 -3.49 -11.34 8.64
C GLY A 143 -3.50 -11.16 7.11
N LEU A 144 -4.30 -10.22 6.58
CA LEU A 144 -4.41 -9.97 5.14
C LEU A 144 -3.47 -8.88 4.63
N VAL A 145 -2.89 -8.06 5.52
CA VAL A 145 -2.07 -6.92 5.11
C VAL A 145 -0.74 -6.89 5.86
N GLU A 146 0.35 -6.86 5.09
CA GLU A 146 1.70 -6.58 5.58
C GLU A 146 2.09 -5.13 5.24
N PHE A 147 2.75 -4.47 6.19
CA PHE A 147 3.19 -3.09 6.04
C PHE A 147 4.70 -3.00 5.88
N HIS A 148 5.12 -2.14 4.95
CA HIS A 148 6.50 -1.93 4.56
C HIS A 148 6.81 -0.44 4.47
N SER A 149 8.08 -0.09 4.32
CA SER A 149 8.52 1.31 4.28
C SER A 149 8.47 1.89 2.87
N HIS A 150 7.71 2.96 2.67
CA HIS A 150 7.84 3.88 1.52
C HIS A 150 8.71 5.09 1.88
N THR A 151 9.74 4.84 2.68
CA THR A 151 10.59 5.83 3.37
C THR A 151 9.87 6.58 4.49
N HIS A 152 10.57 7.46 5.22
CA HIS A 152 9.94 8.22 6.29
C HIS A 152 9.18 9.42 5.73
N THR A 153 9.83 10.20 4.86
CA THR A 153 9.30 11.48 4.37
C THR A 153 8.86 11.45 2.90
N HIS A 154 9.10 10.34 2.18
CA HIS A 154 8.84 10.21 0.75
C HIS A 154 9.50 11.31 -0.09
N ARG A 155 10.71 11.70 0.34
CA ARG A 155 11.44 12.80 -0.26
C ARG A 155 12.34 12.32 -1.40
N ARG A 156 12.24 13.00 -2.54
CA ARG A 156 13.15 12.88 -3.68
C ARG A 156 14.51 13.51 -3.36
N TRP A 157 15.33 12.81 -2.59
CA TRP A 157 16.67 13.27 -2.18
C TRP A 157 17.62 13.48 -3.37
N ASP A 158 17.37 12.79 -4.48
CA ASP A 158 18.07 12.94 -5.77
C ASP A 158 17.82 14.28 -6.46
N GLN A 159 16.70 14.95 -6.16
CA GLN A 159 16.30 16.21 -6.82
C GLN A 159 16.55 17.44 -5.95
N LYS A 160 17.13 17.27 -4.75
CA LYS A 160 17.39 18.39 -3.84
C LYS A 160 18.83 18.87 -4.02
N PRO A 161 19.07 20.18 -4.07
CA PRO A 161 20.41 20.72 -3.89
C PRO A 161 20.80 20.46 -2.42
N VAL A 162 21.53 19.38 -2.18
CA VAL A 162 21.95 18.95 -0.84
C VAL A 162 23.45 19.12 -0.68
N SER A 163 23.87 19.65 0.47
CA SER A 163 25.29 19.74 0.85
C SER A 163 25.90 18.39 1.25
N ARG A 164 25.06 17.35 1.36
CA ARG A 164 25.42 15.98 1.72
C ARG A 164 25.04 15.04 0.59
N ASN A 165 25.67 13.86 0.56
CA ASN A 165 25.36 12.83 -0.42
C ASN A 165 23.87 12.40 -0.31
N PRO A 166 23.07 12.46 -1.39
CA PRO A 166 21.69 12.00 -1.42
C PRO A 166 21.47 10.57 -0.87
N SER A 167 22.42 9.65 -1.09
CA SER A 167 22.32 8.27 -0.61
C SER A 167 22.35 8.18 0.93
N ASP A 168 23.13 9.03 1.60
CA ASP A 168 23.18 9.06 3.07
C ASP A 168 21.87 9.60 3.64
N LEU A 169 21.27 10.60 2.99
CA LEU A 169 19.99 11.16 3.39
C LEU A 169 18.85 10.16 3.20
N LEU A 170 18.83 9.45 2.06
CA LEU A 170 17.89 8.36 1.83
C LEU A 170 18.04 7.26 2.88
N ARG A 171 19.28 6.86 3.22
CA ARG A 171 19.54 5.87 4.27
C ARG A 171 18.96 6.32 5.62
N VAL A 172 19.21 7.56 6.02
CA VAL A 172 18.65 8.11 7.27
C VAL A 172 17.12 8.08 7.23
N ASP A 173 16.52 8.48 6.12
CA ASP A 173 15.07 8.51 5.95
C ASP A 173 14.45 7.10 6.06
N ILE A 174 15.05 6.09 5.43
CA ILE A 174 14.64 4.69 5.57
C ILE A 174 14.82 4.18 7.01
N LEU A 175 15.89 4.59 7.71
CA LEU A 175 16.09 4.16 9.10
C LEU A 175 15.10 4.82 10.07
N LEU A 176 14.61 6.02 9.76
CA LEU A 176 13.58 6.70 10.55
C LEU A 176 12.22 6.01 10.40
N SER A 177 11.89 5.47 9.21
CA SER A 177 10.62 4.76 9.03
C SER A 177 10.51 3.48 9.86
N ARG A 178 11.65 2.83 10.16
CA ARG A 178 11.69 1.63 11.02
C ARG A 178 11.35 1.89 12.49
N LYS A 179 11.35 3.15 12.94
CA LYS A 179 11.10 3.53 14.35
C LYS A 179 9.63 3.82 14.64
N ARG A 180 8.75 3.68 13.65
CA ARG A 180 7.33 4.01 13.73
C ARG A 180 6.50 2.74 13.80
#